data_AF-A0A8J7MH57-F1
#
_entry.id   AF-A0A8J7MH57-F1
#
_cell.length_a   1.000
_cell.length_b   1.000
_cell.length_c   1.000
_cell.angle_alpha   90.00
_cell.angle_beta   90.00
_cell.angle_gamma   90.00
#
_symmetry.space_group_name_H-M   'P 1'
#
loop_
_entity.id
_entity.type
_entity.pdbx_description
1 polymer ?
#
loop_
_entity_poly.entity_id
_entity_poly.type
_entity_poly.pdbx_seq_one_letter_code
_entity_poly.pdbx_strand_id
1 'polypeptide(L)'
;LLLEIEILYNKRLIGLCQKLIKKAKRIIEEAQLFHHAEELAFWDFRLALLLPHNEHTDAYMEANQVFGNKGLKATSMLSEYRHLAYDVFKFGFKEGYSREEQARTIAHQFSKHPLLKDSPEPNNAKAVARYHNIWNKIHEINTDYEKGYESSKSFVEVIQDNPKVFEDYLMSTVIPAHYNLLGCCILLNKGKTFFPNLQYLKDIPQTYKSKNETIHRLTHYYATALELQFYTQNAYFDKAAALLPEAKKIVEEGDLLTFGLSLLQIEFCYSIAYSYFGLGNYEASETWVAKTLEHEKDNLREDVLCMTHLLHLVNHAEMGNFQYLDSKLRSTYNFIKRMKKIHKFEKIALQFIKKLIHARNRSEYINLIKVYKEKFEAIEQLPFEQMIIKNFDIISWMDSKLQNKKFILVAASRRLEHPIQP
;
A
#
# COMPACT_ATOMS: atom_id res chain seq x y z
N LEU A 1 -23.73 8.04 25.24
CA LEU A 1 -25.09 7.58 24.85
C LEU A 1 -25.52 6.30 25.55
N LEU A 2 -24.96 5.11 25.29
CA LEU A 2 -25.42 3.87 25.97
C LEU A 2 -25.29 3.96 27.50
N LEU A 3 -24.13 4.43 27.99
CA LEU A 3 -23.93 4.74 29.42
C LEU A 3 -24.92 5.81 29.95
N GLU A 4 -25.30 6.79 29.14
CA GLU A 4 -26.29 7.80 29.57
C GLU A 4 -27.69 7.21 29.65
N ILE A 5 -28.05 6.29 28.74
CA ILE A 5 -29.33 5.57 28.76
C ILE A 5 -29.44 4.77 30.06
N GLU A 6 -28.39 4.06 30.46
CA GLU A 6 -28.31 3.35 31.74
C GLU A 6 -28.56 4.28 32.93
N ILE A 7 -27.83 5.40 33.00
CA ILE A 7 -27.94 6.37 34.10
C ILE A 7 -29.37 6.94 34.18
N LEU A 8 -29.94 7.35 33.06
CA LEU A 8 -31.29 7.93 33.01
C LEU A 8 -32.35 6.89 33.36
N TYR A 9 -32.15 5.63 32.95
CA TYR A 9 -33.05 4.52 33.27
C TYR A 9 -33.08 4.29 34.79
N ASN A 10 -31.91 4.23 35.43
CA ASN A 10 -31.80 4.07 36.88
C ASN A 10 -32.43 5.24 37.65
N LYS A 11 -32.39 6.45 37.08
CA LYS A 11 -33.07 7.65 37.62
C LYS A 11 -34.56 7.75 37.28
N ARG A 12 -35.15 6.75 36.61
CA ARG A 12 -36.55 6.73 36.17
C ARG A 12 -36.94 7.87 35.23
N LEU A 13 -35.98 8.43 34.49
CA LEU A 13 -36.22 9.51 33.52
C LEU A 13 -36.64 8.95 32.16
N ILE A 14 -37.78 8.23 32.13
CA ILE A 14 -38.26 7.42 30.99
C ILE A 14 -38.30 8.19 29.67
N GLY A 15 -38.89 9.40 29.66
CA GLY A 15 -39.01 10.19 28.44
C GLY A 15 -37.65 10.64 27.84
N LEU A 16 -36.63 10.81 28.69
CA LEU A 16 -35.27 11.10 28.21
C LEU A 16 -34.59 9.83 27.69
N CYS A 17 -34.79 8.67 28.34
CA CYS A 17 -34.32 7.37 27.85
C CYS A 17 -34.85 7.09 26.44
N GLN A 18 -36.17 7.23 26.21
CA GLN A 18 -36.79 6.99 24.90
C GLN A 18 -36.15 7.86 23.80
N LYS A 19 -35.89 9.14 24.10
CA LYS A 19 -35.22 10.06 23.17
C LYS A 19 -33.79 9.60 22.85
N LEU A 20 -33.03 9.18 23.86
CA LEU A 20 -31.66 8.71 23.65
C LEU A 20 -31.61 7.37 22.93
N ILE A 21 -32.53 6.43 23.19
CA ILE A 21 -32.62 5.15 22.47
C ILE A 21 -32.89 5.39 20.99
N LYS A 22 -33.89 6.22 20.66
CA LYS A 22 -34.20 6.57 19.26
C LYS A 22 -33.00 7.22 18.57
N LYS A 23 -32.27 8.10 19.27
CA LYS A 23 -31.04 8.72 18.76
C LYS A 23 -29.92 7.69 18.55
N ALA A 24 -29.69 6.80 19.51
CA ALA A 24 -28.66 5.77 19.45
C ALA A 24 -28.94 4.76 18.33
N LYS A 25 -30.21 4.34 18.15
CA LYS A 25 -30.62 3.44 17.07
C LYS A 25 -30.30 4.03 15.70
N ARG A 26 -30.66 5.30 15.48
CA ARG A 26 -30.34 6.03 14.26
C ARG A 26 -28.82 6.08 13.99
N ILE A 27 -28.02 6.38 15.02
CA ILE A 27 -26.55 6.42 14.88
C ILE A 27 -25.99 5.02 14.54
N ILE A 28 -26.49 3.97 15.19
CA ILE A 28 -26.05 2.59 14.94
C ILE A 28 -26.36 2.18 13.49
N GLU A 29 -27.52 2.55 12.97
CA GLU A 29 -27.91 2.26 11.58
C GLU A 29 -27.09 3.09 10.57
N GLU A 30 -26.98 4.41 10.77
CA GLU A 30 -26.26 5.32 9.87
C GLU A 30 -24.74 5.04 9.82
N ALA A 31 -24.11 4.75 10.97
CA ALA A 31 -22.67 4.49 11.06
C ALA A 31 -22.31 2.98 11.08
N GLN A 32 -23.33 2.10 10.93
CA GLN A 32 -23.20 0.65 10.97
C GLN A 32 -22.37 0.17 12.18
N LEU A 33 -22.75 0.63 13.38
CA LEU A 33 -22.13 0.24 14.65
C LEU A 33 -22.83 -0.99 15.24
N PHE A 34 -22.95 -2.04 14.42
CA PHE A 34 -23.78 -3.22 14.72
C PHE A 34 -23.45 -3.95 16.03
N HIS A 35 -22.21 -3.82 16.53
CA HIS A 35 -21.79 -4.38 17.82
C HIS A 35 -22.50 -3.75 19.02
N HIS A 36 -23.12 -2.57 18.85
CA HIS A 36 -23.94 -1.91 19.88
C HIS A 36 -25.45 -2.19 19.74
N ALA A 37 -25.89 -2.87 18.68
CA ALA A 37 -27.30 -3.03 18.40
C ALA A 37 -28.01 -3.91 19.44
N GLU A 38 -27.39 -5.02 19.85
CA GLU A 38 -27.96 -5.89 20.88
C GLU A 38 -27.96 -5.20 22.24
N GLU A 39 -26.85 -4.54 22.60
CA GLU A 39 -26.78 -3.78 23.86
C GLU A 39 -27.87 -2.70 23.92
N LEU A 40 -28.10 -1.97 22.82
CA LEU A 40 -29.20 -1.01 22.76
C LEU A 40 -30.56 -1.70 22.85
N ALA A 41 -30.74 -2.85 22.19
CA ALA A 41 -31.98 -3.61 22.22
C ALA A 41 -32.29 -4.12 23.64
N PHE A 42 -31.28 -4.51 24.41
CA PHE A 42 -31.40 -4.86 25.82
C PHE A 42 -31.91 -3.68 26.66
N TRP A 43 -31.34 -2.49 26.48
CA TRP A 43 -31.80 -1.28 27.18
C TRP A 43 -33.22 -0.88 26.80
N ASP A 44 -33.59 -1.05 25.53
CA ASP A 44 -34.94 -0.77 25.03
C ASP A 44 -35.97 -1.75 25.58
N PHE A 45 -35.63 -3.04 25.68
CA PHE A 45 -36.42 -4.04 26.37
C PHE A 45 -36.67 -3.66 27.83
N ARG A 46 -35.62 -3.29 28.57
CA ARG A 46 -35.76 -2.87 29.98
C ARG A 46 -36.69 -1.66 30.12
N LEU A 47 -36.59 -0.70 29.20
CA LEU A 47 -37.45 0.48 29.19
C LEU A 47 -38.91 0.12 28.92
N ALA A 48 -39.16 -0.81 27.99
CA ALA A 48 -40.51 -1.27 27.65
C ALA A 48 -41.24 -1.92 28.83
N LEU A 49 -40.51 -2.63 29.72
CA LEU A 49 -41.08 -3.16 30.96
C LEU A 49 -41.62 -2.08 31.93
N LEU A 50 -41.27 -0.81 31.73
CA LEU A 50 -41.77 0.32 32.52
C LEU A 50 -42.95 1.05 31.86
N LEU A 51 -43.34 0.65 30.65
CA LEU A 51 -44.41 1.27 29.87
C LEU A 51 -45.73 0.49 29.99
N PRO A 52 -46.88 1.13 29.72
CA PRO A 52 -48.15 0.41 29.60
C PRO A 52 -48.08 -0.68 28.54
N HIS A 53 -48.56 -1.88 28.87
CA HIS A 53 -48.54 -3.02 27.95
C HIS A 53 -49.79 -2.99 27.06
N ASN A 54 -49.57 -3.01 25.74
CA ASN A 54 -50.60 -3.02 24.70
C ASN A 54 -50.01 -3.60 23.40
N GLU A 55 -50.84 -3.80 22.37
CA GLU A 55 -50.41 -4.35 21.07
C GLU A 55 -49.28 -3.53 20.41
N HIS A 56 -49.21 -2.21 20.67
CA HIS A 56 -48.13 -1.38 20.14
C HIS A 56 -46.80 -1.69 20.83
N THR A 57 -46.81 -1.98 22.14
CA THR A 57 -45.63 -2.42 22.90
C THR A 57 -45.16 -3.80 22.42
N ASP A 58 -46.07 -4.71 22.08
CA ASP A 58 -45.72 -6.05 21.56
C ASP A 58 -45.03 -5.95 20.19
N ALA A 59 -45.64 -5.25 19.22
CA ALA A 59 -45.04 -5.03 17.91
C ALA A 59 -43.69 -4.28 18.00
N TYR A 60 -43.57 -3.35 18.94
CA TYR A 60 -42.31 -2.66 19.21
C TYR A 60 -41.22 -3.61 19.73
N MET A 61 -41.56 -4.57 20.59
CA MET A 61 -40.62 -5.58 21.09
C MET A 61 -40.19 -6.59 20.04
N GLU A 62 -41.08 -6.99 19.13
CA GLU A 62 -40.71 -7.81 17.97
C GLU A 62 -39.69 -7.08 17.08
N ALA A 63 -39.95 -5.80 16.75
CA ALA A 63 -39.02 -4.98 15.98
C ALA A 63 -37.68 -4.77 16.69
N ASN A 64 -37.68 -4.66 18.03
CA ASN A 64 -36.48 -4.55 18.84
C ASN A 64 -35.64 -5.84 18.81
N GLN A 65 -36.29 -7.00 18.92
CA GLN A 65 -35.63 -8.31 18.81
C GLN A 65 -34.98 -8.49 17.43
N VAL A 66 -35.70 -8.15 16.35
CA VAL A 66 -35.16 -8.20 14.98
C VAL A 66 -33.94 -7.30 14.83
N PHE A 67 -33.99 -6.08 15.39
CA PHE A 67 -32.87 -5.13 15.37
C PHE A 67 -31.63 -5.69 16.07
N GLY A 68 -31.78 -6.20 17.30
CA GLY A 68 -30.67 -6.80 18.06
C GLY A 68 -30.06 -8.00 17.34
N ASN A 69 -30.89 -8.94 16.88
CA ASN A 69 -30.44 -10.14 16.17
C ASN A 69 -29.73 -9.82 14.84
N LYS A 70 -30.23 -8.82 14.09
CA LYS A 70 -29.57 -8.36 12.86
C LYS A 70 -28.17 -7.82 13.16
N GLY A 71 -28.02 -7.05 14.24
CA GLY A 71 -26.72 -6.53 14.65
C GLY A 71 -25.73 -7.60 15.10
N LEU A 72 -26.19 -8.61 15.84
CA LEU A 72 -25.36 -9.77 16.20
C LEU A 72 -24.85 -10.51 14.95
N LYS A 73 -25.75 -10.82 14.00
CA LYS A 73 -25.39 -11.50 12.74
C LYS A 73 -24.35 -10.71 11.95
N ALA A 74 -24.56 -9.40 11.80
CA ALA A 74 -23.64 -8.53 11.08
C ALA A 74 -22.27 -8.41 11.77
N THR A 75 -22.24 -8.40 13.10
CA THR A 75 -21.01 -8.36 13.90
C THR A 75 -20.23 -9.68 13.81
N SER A 76 -20.92 -10.83 13.89
CA SER A 76 -20.29 -12.14 13.71
C SER A 76 -19.62 -12.25 12.35
N MET A 77 -20.35 -11.90 11.27
CA MET A 77 -19.82 -11.90 9.91
C MET A 77 -18.57 -11.02 9.77
N LEU A 78 -18.62 -9.79 10.29
CA LEU A 78 -17.45 -8.90 10.24
C LEU A 78 -16.25 -9.46 11.01
N SER A 79 -16.48 -10.15 12.12
CA SER A 79 -15.43 -10.83 12.89
C SER A 79 -14.75 -11.93 12.07
N GLU A 80 -15.53 -12.77 11.38
CA GLU A 80 -15.03 -13.82 10.50
C GLU A 80 -14.16 -13.25 9.35
N TYR A 81 -14.62 -12.18 8.69
CA TYR A 81 -13.83 -11.50 7.66
C TYR A 81 -12.55 -10.86 8.21
N ARG A 82 -12.60 -10.27 9.41
CA ARG A 82 -11.39 -9.69 10.04
C ARG A 82 -10.35 -10.76 10.35
N HIS A 83 -10.79 -11.93 10.80
CA HIS A 83 -9.89 -13.05 11.08
C HIS A 83 -9.23 -13.55 9.79
N LEU A 84 -10.01 -13.78 8.73
CA LEU A 84 -9.46 -14.19 7.43
C LEU A 84 -8.52 -13.13 6.84
N ALA A 85 -8.86 -11.85 6.95
CA ALA A 85 -7.99 -10.76 6.51
C ALA A 85 -6.64 -10.77 7.24
N TYR A 86 -6.65 -11.07 8.54
CA TYR A 86 -5.43 -11.22 9.32
C TYR A 86 -4.61 -12.44 8.87
N ASP A 87 -5.23 -13.58 8.61
CA ASP A 87 -4.51 -14.78 8.15
C ASP A 87 -3.83 -14.56 6.80
N VAL A 88 -4.52 -13.91 5.85
CA VAL A 88 -3.96 -13.55 4.54
C VAL A 88 -2.82 -12.54 4.70
N PHE A 89 -3.01 -11.49 5.52
CA PHE A 89 -1.97 -10.50 5.80
C PHE A 89 -0.73 -11.12 6.45
N LYS A 90 -0.93 -11.97 7.46
CA LYS A 90 0.13 -12.67 8.20
C LYS A 90 0.98 -13.53 7.27
N PHE A 91 0.36 -14.22 6.31
CA PHE A 91 1.08 -14.98 5.30
C PHE A 91 1.96 -14.07 4.44
N GLY A 92 1.39 -13.00 3.88
CA GLY A 92 2.15 -12.02 3.07
C GLY A 92 3.31 -11.39 3.84
N PHE A 93 3.13 -11.12 5.14
CA PHE A 93 4.18 -10.51 5.98
C PHE A 93 5.32 -11.48 6.34
N LYS A 94 5.02 -12.72 6.76
CA LYS A 94 6.03 -13.68 7.23
C LYS A 94 6.80 -14.33 6.08
N GLU A 95 6.08 -14.89 5.13
CA GLU A 95 6.67 -15.65 4.02
C GLU A 95 7.12 -14.73 2.89
N GLY A 96 6.76 -13.44 2.97
CA GLY A 96 6.93 -12.47 1.89
C GLY A 96 6.00 -12.79 0.72
N TYR A 97 5.92 -11.89 -0.23
CA TYR A 97 5.39 -12.17 -1.57
C TYR A 97 6.36 -13.13 -2.27
N SER A 98 6.40 -14.39 -1.82
CA SER A 98 7.46 -15.30 -2.22
C SER A 98 7.22 -15.71 -3.67
N ARG A 99 8.30 -15.60 -4.43
CA ARG A 99 8.38 -15.81 -5.89
C ARG A 99 8.34 -17.31 -6.23
N GLU A 100 7.61 -18.08 -5.44
CA GLU A 100 7.65 -19.54 -5.37
C GLU A 100 6.26 -20.14 -5.53
N GLU A 101 6.21 -21.36 -6.07
CA GLU A 101 4.98 -22.12 -6.33
C GLU A 101 4.12 -22.32 -5.06
N GLN A 102 4.76 -22.30 -3.89
CA GLN A 102 4.11 -22.38 -2.59
C GLN A 102 3.19 -21.16 -2.32
N ALA A 103 3.61 -19.94 -2.65
CA ALA A 103 2.78 -18.75 -2.43
C ALA A 103 1.52 -18.78 -3.29
N ARG A 104 1.65 -19.21 -4.55
CA ARG A 104 0.50 -19.39 -5.47
C ARG A 104 -0.45 -20.46 -4.97
N THR A 105 0.08 -21.56 -4.46
CA THR A 105 -0.73 -22.65 -3.87
C THR A 105 -1.54 -22.13 -2.69
N ILE A 106 -0.92 -21.33 -1.81
CA ILE A 106 -1.58 -20.77 -0.63
C ILE A 106 -2.60 -19.68 -1.01
N ALA A 107 -2.28 -18.80 -1.95
CA ALA A 107 -3.24 -17.84 -2.49
C ALA A 107 -4.48 -18.54 -3.07
N HIS A 108 -4.28 -19.64 -3.80
CA HIS A 108 -5.37 -20.46 -4.31
C HIS A 108 -6.17 -21.15 -3.20
N GLN A 109 -5.52 -21.63 -2.13
CA GLN A 109 -6.24 -22.14 -0.94
C GLN A 109 -7.11 -21.06 -0.29
N PHE A 110 -6.57 -19.86 -0.07
CA PHE A 110 -7.36 -18.74 0.46
C PHE A 110 -8.53 -18.38 -0.46
N SER A 111 -8.32 -18.36 -1.79
CA SER A 111 -9.38 -18.03 -2.76
C SER A 111 -10.59 -19.00 -2.71
N LYS A 112 -10.40 -20.20 -2.16
CA LYS A 112 -11.46 -21.21 -1.98
C LYS A 112 -12.17 -21.11 -0.63
N HIS A 113 -11.80 -20.16 0.22
CA HIS A 113 -12.44 -20.00 1.53
C HIS A 113 -13.94 -19.71 1.37
N PRO A 114 -14.84 -20.34 2.15
CA PRO A 114 -16.29 -20.16 2.00
C PRO A 114 -16.76 -18.69 2.02
N LEU A 115 -16.15 -17.86 2.88
CA LEU A 115 -16.42 -16.42 2.96
C LEU A 115 -16.13 -15.62 1.67
N LEU A 116 -15.36 -16.17 0.74
CA LEU A 116 -14.98 -15.49 -0.49
C LEU A 116 -15.82 -15.90 -1.70
N LYS A 117 -16.68 -16.91 -1.55
CA LYS A 117 -17.53 -17.41 -2.63
C LYS A 117 -18.52 -16.35 -3.12
N ASP A 118 -19.20 -15.70 -2.18
CA ASP A 118 -20.20 -14.68 -2.45
C ASP A 118 -19.86 -13.42 -1.64
N SER A 119 -20.11 -12.23 -2.21
CA SER A 119 -19.91 -10.97 -1.50
C SER A 119 -20.93 -10.82 -0.35
N PRO A 120 -20.56 -10.19 0.78
CA PRO A 120 -21.50 -9.88 1.86
C PRO A 120 -22.68 -9.03 1.40
N GLU A 121 -23.75 -9.02 2.21
CA GLU A 121 -24.86 -8.10 1.99
C GLU A 121 -24.37 -6.63 1.97
N PRO A 122 -24.80 -5.82 0.98
CA PRO A 122 -24.35 -4.41 0.85
C PRO A 122 -24.63 -3.53 2.08
N ASN A 123 -25.61 -3.93 2.91
CA ASN A 123 -25.96 -3.23 4.15
C ASN A 123 -24.90 -3.38 5.27
N ASN A 124 -23.85 -4.18 5.06
CA ASN A 124 -22.71 -4.33 5.97
C ASN A 124 -21.41 -3.89 5.26
N ALA A 125 -21.29 -2.59 5.03
CA ALA A 125 -20.20 -1.99 4.26
C ALA A 125 -18.81 -2.34 4.84
N LYS A 126 -18.68 -2.49 6.17
CA LYS A 126 -17.43 -2.94 6.81
C LYS A 126 -17.04 -4.36 6.40
N ALA A 127 -18.00 -5.28 6.25
CA ALA A 127 -17.73 -6.64 5.80
C ALA A 127 -17.41 -6.68 4.30
N VAL A 128 -18.18 -5.95 3.48
CA VAL A 128 -17.92 -5.82 2.03
C VAL A 128 -16.53 -5.23 1.76
N ALA A 129 -16.16 -4.19 2.50
CA ALA A 129 -14.83 -3.60 2.47
C ALA A 129 -13.73 -4.62 2.78
N ARG A 130 -13.93 -5.46 3.81
CA ARG A 130 -12.96 -6.52 4.16
C ARG A 130 -12.91 -7.63 3.11
N TYR A 131 -14.02 -8.00 2.50
CA TYR A 131 -14.07 -8.93 1.38
C TYR A 131 -13.15 -8.48 0.23
N HIS A 132 -13.29 -7.23 -0.22
CA HIS A 132 -12.44 -6.69 -1.28
C HIS A 132 -10.97 -6.53 -0.86
N ASN A 133 -10.72 -6.15 0.40
CA ASN A 133 -9.37 -6.08 0.95
C ASN A 133 -8.66 -7.45 0.97
N ILE A 134 -9.39 -8.53 1.30
CA ILE A 134 -8.85 -9.89 1.26
C ILE A 134 -8.52 -10.30 -0.17
N TRP A 135 -9.43 -10.07 -1.12
CA TRP A 135 -9.17 -10.38 -2.53
C TRP A 135 -7.98 -9.61 -3.07
N ASN A 136 -7.86 -8.31 -2.78
CA ASN A 136 -6.69 -7.51 -3.14
C ASN A 136 -5.39 -8.17 -2.66
N LYS A 137 -5.33 -8.62 -1.39
CA LYS A 137 -4.13 -9.27 -0.84
C LYS A 137 -3.87 -10.66 -1.43
N ILE A 138 -4.91 -11.44 -1.70
CA ILE A 138 -4.77 -12.74 -2.40
C ILE A 138 -4.18 -12.54 -3.80
N HIS A 139 -4.69 -11.56 -4.55
CA HIS A 139 -4.20 -11.23 -5.88
C HIS A 139 -2.77 -10.69 -5.86
N GLU A 140 -2.40 -9.90 -4.85
CA GLU A 140 -1.03 -9.44 -4.64
C GLU A 140 -0.07 -10.62 -4.37
N ILE A 141 -0.45 -11.58 -3.52
CA ILE A 141 0.32 -12.81 -3.28
C ILE A 141 0.46 -13.63 -4.58
N ASN A 142 -0.61 -13.69 -5.39
CA ASN A 142 -0.60 -14.40 -6.66
C ASN A 142 0.08 -13.61 -7.81
N THR A 143 0.58 -12.40 -7.56
CA THR A 143 1.18 -11.51 -8.57
C THR A 143 0.22 -11.18 -9.73
N ASP A 144 -1.09 -11.17 -9.45
CA ASP A 144 -2.17 -10.84 -10.39
C ASP A 144 -2.63 -9.40 -10.13
N TYR A 145 -1.83 -8.45 -10.60
CA TYR A 145 -1.98 -7.04 -10.25
C TYR A 145 -3.19 -6.38 -10.88
N GLU A 146 -3.67 -6.86 -12.03
CA GLU A 146 -4.92 -6.37 -12.64
C GLU A 146 -6.12 -6.72 -11.77
N LYS A 147 -6.27 -7.97 -11.32
CA LYS A 147 -7.34 -8.30 -10.36
C LYS A 147 -7.13 -7.66 -8.99
N GLY A 148 -5.86 -7.49 -8.59
CA GLY A 148 -5.49 -6.72 -7.40
C GLY A 148 -6.00 -5.28 -7.47
N TYR A 149 -5.84 -4.63 -8.62
CA TYR A 149 -6.34 -3.30 -8.92
C TYR A 149 -7.87 -3.24 -8.84
N GLU A 150 -8.60 -4.14 -9.52
CA GLU A 150 -10.07 -4.17 -9.49
C GLU A 150 -10.62 -4.36 -8.07
N SER A 151 -9.98 -5.25 -7.29
CA SER A 151 -10.35 -5.47 -5.88
C SER A 151 -10.04 -4.25 -5.01
N SER A 152 -8.90 -3.58 -5.23
CA SER A 152 -8.55 -2.35 -4.51
C SER A 152 -9.50 -1.20 -4.81
N LYS A 153 -9.89 -1.09 -6.09
CA LYS A 153 -10.84 -0.09 -6.56
C LYS A 153 -12.20 -0.30 -5.92
N SER A 154 -12.72 -1.52 -5.95
CA SER A 154 -13.97 -1.88 -5.28
C SER A 154 -13.92 -1.61 -3.77
N PHE A 155 -12.78 -1.87 -3.11
CA PHE A 155 -12.58 -1.57 -1.70
C PHE A 155 -12.68 -0.05 -1.41
N VAL A 156 -12.05 0.77 -2.26
CA VAL A 156 -12.12 2.23 -2.15
C VAL A 156 -13.53 2.76 -2.42
N GLU A 157 -14.23 2.24 -3.44
CA GLU A 157 -15.60 2.62 -3.78
C GLU A 157 -16.55 2.40 -2.59
N VAL A 158 -16.48 1.23 -1.94
CA VAL A 158 -17.29 0.94 -0.74
C VAL A 158 -17.05 1.95 0.37
N ILE A 159 -15.81 2.44 0.54
CA ILE A 159 -15.47 3.44 1.55
C ILE A 159 -16.01 4.81 1.17
N GLN A 160 -15.83 5.21 -0.08
CA GLN A 160 -16.28 6.51 -0.60
C GLN A 160 -17.80 6.64 -0.62
N ASP A 161 -18.51 5.53 -0.87
CA ASP A 161 -19.98 5.46 -0.84
C ASP A 161 -20.54 5.46 0.59
N ASN A 162 -19.73 5.13 1.59
CA ASN A 162 -20.16 4.98 2.99
C ASN A 162 -19.30 5.80 3.97
N PRO A 163 -19.09 7.11 3.77
CA PRO A 163 -18.12 7.89 4.55
C PRO A 163 -18.44 7.89 6.05
N LYS A 164 -19.73 7.93 6.42
CA LYS A 164 -20.16 7.91 7.84
C LYS A 164 -19.79 6.60 8.56
N VAL A 165 -19.71 5.49 7.84
CA VAL A 165 -19.36 4.17 8.38
C VAL A 165 -17.87 4.07 8.70
N PHE A 166 -17.04 4.83 7.99
CA PHE A 166 -15.58 4.76 8.05
C PHE A 166 -14.90 5.96 8.74
N GLU A 167 -15.66 6.95 9.20
CA GLU A 167 -15.11 8.21 9.77
C GLU A 167 -14.20 7.98 10.99
N ASP A 168 -14.45 6.94 11.79
CA ASP A 168 -13.63 6.58 12.95
C ASP A 168 -12.45 5.65 12.59
N TYR A 169 -12.33 5.25 11.32
CA TYR A 169 -11.38 4.23 10.86
C TYR A 169 -10.41 4.78 9.79
N LEU A 170 -10.09 6.07 9.86
CA LEU A 170 -9.24 6.73 8.86
C LEU A 170 -7.87 6.08 8.73
N MET A 171 -7.15 5.91 9.85
CA MET A 171 -5.81 5.32 9.85
C MET A 171 -5.79 3.80 9.63
N SER A 172 -6.82 3.10 10.09
CA SER A 172 -6.85 1.63 10.07
C SER A 172 -7.49 1.05 8.79
N THR A 173 -8.24 1.86 8.03
CA THR A 173 -8.99 1.40 6.87
C THR A 173 -8.95 2.37 5.70
N VAL A 174 -9.37 3.63 5.87
CA VAL A 174 -9.54 4.58 4.74
C VAL A 174 -8.21 4.88 4.05
N ILE A 175 -7.20 5.31 4.80
CA ILE A 175 -5.87 5.65 4.26
C ILE A 175 -5.19 4.40 3.67
N PRO A 176 -5.14 3.24 4.37
CA PRO A 176 -4.59 2.01 3.78
C PRO A 176 -5.29 1.55 2.50
N ALA A 177 -6.61 1.71 2.38
CA ALA A 177 -7.35 1.35 1.16
C ALA A 177 -6.87 2.18 -0.04
N HIS A 178 -6.80 3.50 0.13
CA HIS A 178 -6.33 4.41 -0.92
C HIS A 178 -4.84 4.19 -1.23
N TYR A 179 -4.01 3.96 -0.21
CA TYR A 179 -2.60 3.62 -0.39
C TYR A 179 -2.42 2.37 -1.27
N ASN A 180 -3.18 1.29 -1.00
CA ASN A 180 -3.12 0.06 -1.80
C ASN A 180 -3.58 0.29 -3.25
N LEU A 181 -4.67 1.02 -3.47
CA LEU A 181 -5.16 1.32 -4.82
C LEU A 181 -4.14 2.15 -5.61
N LEU A 182 -3.55 3.17 -4.97
CA LEU A 182 -2.52 4.01 -5.56
C LEU A 182 -1.26 3.20 -5.88
N GLY A 183 -0.86 2.28 -5.00
CA GLY A 183 0.20 1.31 -5.26
C GLY A 183 -0.06 0.47 -6.51
N CYS A 184 -1.26 -0.12 -6.65
CA CYS A 184 -1.66 -0.81 -7.87
C CYS A 184 -1.60 0.09 -9.11
N CYS A 185 -2.05 1.35 -8.99
CA CYS A 185 -2.00 2.30 -10.10
C CYS A 185 -0.57 2.67 -10.52
N ILE A 186 0.37 2.78 -9.58
CA ILE A 186 1.80 2.98 -9.87
C ILE A 186 2.34 1.79 -10.66
N LEU A 187 2.08 0.57 -10.15
CA LEU A 187 2.53 -0.68 -10.75
C LEU A 187 1.97 -0.91 -12.14
N LEU A 188 0.74 -0.46 -12.42
CA LEU A 188 0.07 -0.64 -13.71
C LEU A 188 0.09 0.62 -14.59
N ASN A 189 0.75 1.70 -14.15
CA ASN A 189 0.74 3.00 -14.82
C ASN A 189 -0.68 3.56 -15.10
N LYS A 190 -1.66 3.28 -14.23
CA LYS A 190 -3.07 3.72 -14.40
C LYS A 190 -3.26 5.17 -13.95
N GLY A 191 -2.64 6.11 -14.65
CA GLY A 191 -2.66 7.55 -14.32
C GLY A 191 -4.06 8.16 -14.21
N LYS A 192 -5.01 7.73 -15.06
CA LYS A 192 -6.41 8.20 -15.02
C LYS A 192 -7.11 7.90 -13.69
N THR A 193 -6.78 6.78 -13.06
CA THR A 193 -7.31 6.39 -11.75
C THR A 193 -6.46 6.95 -10.61
N PHE A 194 -5.14 7.02 -10.82
CA PHE A 194 -4.17 7.48 -9.83
C PHE A 194 -4.47 8.90 -9.32
N PHE A 195 -4.49 9.90 -10.21
CA PHE A 195 -4.56 11.30 -9.78
C PHE A 195 -5.85 11.69 -9.04
N PRO A 196 -7.05 11.24 -9.47
CA PRO A 196 -8.27 11.50 -8.70
C PRO A 196 -8.24 10.86 -7.30
N ASN A 197 -7.73 9.63 -7.17
CA ASN A 197 -7.63 8.96 -5.87
C ASN A 197 -6.52 9.52 -4.98
N LEU A 198 -5.45 10.03 -5.58
CA LEU A 198 -4.40 10.77 -4.87
C LEU A 198 -4.95 12.07 -4.30
N GLN A 199 -5.77 12.78 -5.09
CA GLN A 199 -6.45 13.98 -4.62
C GLN A 199 -7.41 13.65 -3.48
N TYR A 200 -8.19 12.57 -3.59
CA TYR A 200 -9.05 12.10 -2.50
C TYR A 200 -8.23 11.81 -1.23
N LEU A 201 -7.07 11.12 -1.34
CA LEU A 201 -6.17 10.87 -0.20
C LEU A 201 -5.73 12.16 0.48
N LYS A 202 -5.39 13.20 -0.29
CA LYS A 202 -5.05 14.54 0.22
C LYS A 202 -6.24 15.22 0.91
N ASP A 203 -7.46 14.98 0.42
CA ASP A 203 -8.70 15.58 0.91
C ASP A 203 -9.38 14.79 2.05
N ILE A 204 -8.85 13.63 2.46
CA ILE A 204 -9.39 12.82 3.57
C ILE A 204 -9.60 13.66 4.84
N PRO A 205 -8.64 14.48 5.32
CA PRO A 205 -8.85 15.24 6.54
C PRO A 205 -10.05 16.20 6.46
N GLN A 206 -10.27 16.83 5.31
CA GLN A 206 -11.38 17.74 5.05
C GLN A 206 -12.70 16.97 4.87
N THR A 207 -12.68 15.90 4.07
CA THR A 207 -13.84 15.04 3.76
C THR A 207 -14.46 14.48 5.03
N TYR A 208 -13.62 13.99 5.94
CA TYR A 208 -14.05 13.40 7.21
C TYR A 208 -14.04 14.39 8.39
N LYS A 209 -13.79 15.68 8.13
CA LYS A 209 -13.73 16.75 9.15
C LYS A 209 -12.81 16.41 10.33
N SER A 210 -11.71 15.72 10.05
CA SER A 210 -10.76 15.27 11.06
C SER A 210 -10.00 16.46 11.63
N LYS A 211 -10.01 16.61 12.95
CA LYS A 211 -9.19 17.58 13.68
C LYS A 211 -7.83 17.00 14.12
N ASN A 212 -7.56 15.74 13.79
CA ASN A 212 -6.34 15.06 14.22
C ASN A 212 -5.18 15.46 13.31
N GLU A 213 -4.29 16.34 13.79
CA GLU A 213 -3.12 16.82 13.06
C GLU A 213 -2.23 15.69 12.51
N THR A 214 -2.15 14.55 13.20
CA THR A 214 -1.39 13.40 12.72
C THR A 214 -2.01 12.84 11.43
N ILE A 215 -3.33 12.82 11.31
CA ILE A 215 -4.00 12.39 10.06
C ILE A 215 -3.67 13.36 8.91
N HIS A 216 -3.65 14.67 9.18
CA HIS A 216 -3.25 15.68 8.18
C HIS A 216 -1.81 15.47 7.72
N ARG A 217 -0.87 15.29 8.66
CA ARG A 217 0.54 15.03 8.32
C ARG A 217 0.72 13.73 7.53
N LEU A 218 0.14 12.64 8.01
CA LEU A 218 0.35 11.32 7.41
C LEU A 218 -0.26 11.23 6.00
N THR A 219 -1.44 11.80 5.78
CA THR A 219 -2.05 11.87 4.43
C THR A 219 -1.16 12.66 3.48
N HIS A 220 -0.61 13.79 3.92
CA HIS A 220 0.36 14.58 3.13
C HIS A 220 1.63 13.80 2.80
N TYR A 221 2.20 13.10 3.78
CA TYR A 221 3.42 12.30 3.58
C TYR A 221 3.19 11.16 2.59
N TYR A 222 2.12 10.37 2.79
CA TYR A 222 1.78 9.28 1.89
C TYR A 222 1.48 9.79 0.47
N ALA A 223 0.71 10.87 0.34
CA ALA A 223 0.38 11.41 -0.97
C ALA A 223 1.64 11.88 -1.72
N THR A 224 2.53 12.62 -1.06
CA THR A 224 3.77 13.10 -1.69
C THR A 224 4.70 11.95 -2.09
N ALA A 225 4.83 10.94 -1.22
CA ALA A 225 5.64 9.75 -1.52
C ALA A 225 5.07 8.95 -2.70
N LEU A 226 3.76 8.67 -2.70
CA LEU A 226 3.09 7.93 -3.78
C LEU A 226 3.15 8.69 -5.11
N GLU A 227 2.99 10.02 -5.10
CA GLU A 227 3.08 10.83 -6.31
C GLU A 227 4.50 10.80 -6.90
N LEU A 228 5.53 10.89 -6.05
CA LEU A 228 6.92 10.77 -6.47
C LEU A 228 7.25 9.37 -7.01
N GLN A 229 6.74 8.32 -6.36
CA GLN A 229 6.87 6.95 -6.83
C GLN A 229 6.16 6.75 -8.17
N PHE A 230 4.97 7.32 -8.36
CA PHE A 230 4.26 7.26 -9.64
C PHE A 230 5.10 7.85 -10.77
N TYR A 231 5.70 9.02 -10.55
CA TYR A 231 6.54 9.64 -11.57
C TYR A 231 7.82 8.86 -11.85
N THR A 232 8.56 8.47 -10.82
CA THR A 232 9.84 7.74 -10.98
C THR A 232 9.64 6.35 -11.57
N GLN A 233 8.75 5.56 -10.99
CA GLN A 233 8.40 4.24 -11.49
C GLN A 233 7.54 4.27 -12.75
N ASN A 234 7.27 5.41 -13.38
CA ASN A 234 6.67 5.50 -14.72
C ASN A 234 7.45 6.38 -15.70
N ALA A 235 8.71 6.70 -15.35
CA ALA A 235 9.65 7.50 -16.13
C ALA A 235 9.21 8.95 -16.44
N TYR A 236 8.29 9.52 -15.66
CA TYR A 236 7.91 10.93 -15.70
C TYR A 236 8.84 11.78 -14.82
N PHE A 237 10.15 11.65 -15.00
CA PHE A 237 11.16 12.29 -14.15
C PHE A 237 11.12 13.83 -14.21
N ASP A 238 10.69 14.38 -15.33
CA ASP A 238 10.43 15.81 -15.52
C ASP A 238 9.41 16.34 -14.51
N LYS A 239 8.33 15.59 -14.26
CA LYS A 239 7.31 15.94 -13.27
C LYS A 239 7.78 15.73 -11.84
N ALA A 240 8.63 14.72 -11.61
CA ALA A 240 9.21 14.47 -10.29
C ALA A 240 10.03 15.67 -9.77
N ALA A 241 10.68 16.43 -10.67
CA ALA A 241 11.49 17.59 -10.31
C ALA A 241 10.73 18.64 -9.46
N ALA A 242 9.44 18.86 -9.74
CA ALA A 242 8.62 19.83 -9.02
C ALA A 242 8.28 19.39 -7.58
N LEU A 243 8.25 18.08 -7.31
CA LEU A 243 7.96 17.52 -5.98
C LEU A 243 9.20 17.39 -5.09
N LEU A 244 10.40 17.40 -5.68
CA LEU A 244 11.65 17.19 -4.94
C LEU A 244 11.82 18.13 -3.72
N PRO A 245 11.56 19.44 -3.79
CA PRO A 245 11.70 20.31 -2.62
C PRO A 245 10.84 19.86 -1.43
N GLU A 246 9.57 19.53 -1.69
CA GLU A 246 8.63 19.09 -0.66
C GLU A 246 8.98 17.69 -0.14
N ALA A 247 9.31 16.76 -1.04
CA ALA A 247 9.71 15.40 -0.67
C ALA A 247 10.92 15.40 0.27
N LYS A 248 11.95 16.20 -0.04
CA LYS A 248 13.14 16.35 0.82
C LYS A 248 12.79 16.91 2.18
N LYS A 249 11.96 17.96 2.21
CA LYS A 249 11.50 18.59 3.45
C LYS A 249 10.79 17.58 4.35
N ILE A 250 9.89 16.75 3.80
CA ILE A 250 9.21 15.71 4.58
C ILE A 250 10.21 14.71 5.18
N VAL A 251 11.22 14.29 4.43
CA VAL A 251 12.20 13.32 4.96
C VAL A 251 13.14 13.95 6.00
N GLU A 252 13.51 15.21 5.82
CA GLU A 252 14.45 15.91 6.70
C GLU A 252 13.79 16.45 7.97
N GLU A 253 12.53 16.89 7.88
CA GLU A 253 11.83 17.59 8.96
C GLU A 253 10.57 16.85 9.48
N GLY A 254 10.06 15.86 8.74
CA GLY A 254 8.72 15.28 8.97
C GLY A 254 8.60 14.25 10.10
N ASP A 255 9.70 13.93 10.78
CA ASP A 255 9.77 13.02 11.94
C ASP A 255 9.18 11.61 11.67
N LEU A 256 9.46 11.07 10.48
CA LEU A 256 8.90 9.80 9.97
C LEU A 256 9.16 8.61 10.92
N LEU A 257 10.34 8.53 11.53
CA LEU A 257 10.69 7.43 12.45
C LEU A 257 9.81 7.42 13.69
N THR A 258 9.53 8.58 14.27
CA THR A 258 8.69 8.70 15.48
C THR A 258 7.25 8.29 15.20
N PHE A 259 6.78 8.47 13.95
CA PHE A 259 5.47 7.95 13.50
C PHE A 259 5.48 6.46 13.12
N GLY A 260 6.59 5.75 13.28
CA GLY A 260 6.72 4.35 12.89
C GLY A 260 6.74 4.13 11.37
N LEU A 261 7.10 5.16 10.60
CA LEU A 261 7.12 5.16 9.13
C LEU A 261 8.50 4.83 8.54
N SER A 262 9.28 3.97 9.19
CA SER A 262 10.63 3.60 8.72
C SER A 262 10.62 3.01 7.30
N LEU A 263 9.62 2.18 6.96
CA LEU A 263 9.44 1.63 5.63
C LEU A 263 9.22 2.73 4.58
N LEU A 264 8.36 3.71 4.90
CA LEU A 264 8.09 4.84 4.02
C LEU A 264 9.35 5.69 3.85
N GLN A 265 10.11 5.93 4.92
CA GLN A 265 11.34 6.71 4.87
C GLN A 265 12.37 6.10 3.92
N ILE A 266 12.59 4.78 3.97
CA ILE A 266 13.49 4.08 3.05
C ILE A 266 13.03 4.26 1.59
N GLU A 267 11.74 4.03 1.32
CA GLU A 267 11.18 4.22 -0.02
C GLU A 267 11.27 5.67 -0.51
N PHE A 268 11.07 6.62 0.40
CA PHE A 268 11.03 8.04 0.06
C PHE A 268 12.42 8.56 -0.27
N CYS A 269 13.42 8.22 0.57
CA CYS A 269 14.83 8.50 0.29
C CYS A 269 15.26 7.89 -1.06
N TYR A 270 14.90 6.63 -1.31
CA TYR A 270 15.19 5.97 -2.58
C TYR A 270 14.53 6.67 -3.77
N SER A 271 13.25 7.05 -3.65
CA SER A 271 12.52 7.72 -4.73
C SER A 271 13.10 9.11 -5.04
N ILE A 272 13.57 9.84 -4.02
CA ILE A 272 14.30 11.11 -4.20
C ILE A 272 15.63 10.86 -4.91
N ALA A 273 16.40 9.86 -4.47
CA ALA A 273 17.66 9.48 -5.11
C ALA A 273 17.46 9.13 -6.58
N TYR A 274 16.46 8.30 -6.88
CA TYR A 274 16.18 7.85 -8.23
C TYR A 274 15.63 8.96 -9.12
N SER A 275 14.89 9.91 -8.56
CA SER A 275 14.47 11.14 -9.26
C SER A 275 15.67 11.97 -9.71
N TYR A 276 16.62 12.23 -8.80
CA TYR A 276 17.85 12.96 -9.14
C TYR A 276 18.70 12.24 -10.20
N PHE A 277 18.80 10.91 -10.11
CA PHE A 277 19.45 10.08 -11.12
C PHE A 277 18.79 10.24 -12.50
N GLY A 278 17.46 10.12 -12.53
CA GLY A 278 16.66 10.29 -13.74
C GLY A 278 16.88 11.65 -14.41
N LEU A 279 17.00 12.71 -13.60
CA LEU A 279 17.29 14.08 -14.05
C LEU A 279 18.76 14.31 -14.44
N GLY A 280 19.63 13.32 -14.26
CA GLY A 280 21.07 13.41 -14.55
C GLY A 280 21.89 14.14 -13.49
N ASN A 281 21.32 14.41 -12.31
CA ASN A 281 22.05 14.97 -11.18
C ASN A 281 22.57 13.83 -10.27
N TYR A 282 23.69 13.24 -10.68
CA TYR A 282 24.26 12.05 -10.03
C TYR A 282 24.82 12.32 -8.64
N GLU A 283 25.34 13.53 -8.38
CA GLU A 283 25.87 13.93 -7.07
C GLU A 283 24.75 14.06 -6.03
N ALA A 284 23.63 14.71 -6.39
CA ALA A 284 22.47 14.78 -5.53
C ALA A 284 21.85 13.38 -5.32
N SER A 285 21.77 12.57 -6.38
CA SER A 285 21.31 11.19 -6.28
C SER A 285 22.14 10.39 -5.28
N GLU A 286 23.47 10.50 -5.35
CA GLU A 286 24.41 9.81 -4.47
C GLU A 286 24.26 10.22 -3.01
N THR A 287 23.99 11.50 -2.73
CA THR A 287 23.70 11.98 -1.38
C THR A 287 22.48 11.25 -0.78
N TRP A 288 21.42 11.09 -1.57
CA TRP A 288 20.19 10.40 -1.13
C TRP A 288 20.32 8.87 -1.13
N VAL A 289 21.15 8.30 -2.00
CA VAL A 289 21.57 6.89 -1.92
C VAL A 289 22.24 6.62 -0.59
N ALA A 290 23.24 7.42 -0.19
CA ALA A 290 23.94 7.26 1.08
C ALA A 290 22.97 7.31 2.27
N LYS A 291 22.04 8.27 2.27
CA LYS A 291 20.98 8.39 3.29
C LYS A 291 20.06 7.17 3.34
N THR A 292 19.74 6.58 2.19
CA THR A 292 18.94 5.33 2.13
C THR A 292 19.72 4.15 2.72
N LEU A 293 21.03 4.07 2.47
CA LEU A 293 21.90 2.98 2.94
C LEU A 293 22.19 3.05 4.45
N GLU A 294 21.93 4.17 5.13
CA GLU A 294 21.98 4.25 6.61
C GLU A 294 21.07 3.21 7.27
N HIS A 295 19.97 2.85 6.59
CA HIS A 295 18.98 1.86 7.04
C HIS A 295 19.35 0.40 6.71
N GLU A 296 20.53 0.12 6.15
CA GLU A 296 20.91 -1.26 5.76
C GLU A 296 20.87 -2.24 6.95
N LYS A 297 21.21 -1.75 8.15
CA LYS A 297 21.26 -2.58 9.37
C LYS A 297 19.89 -2.93 9.94
N ASP A 298 18.84 -2.23 9.52
CA ASP A 298 17.48 -2.43 10.01
C ASP A 298 16.87 -3.74 9.49
N ASN A 299 17.48 -4.34 8.45
CA ASN A 299 16.98 -5.53 7.73
C ASN A 299 15.53 -5.35 7.22
N LEU A 300 15.16 -4.11 6.93
CA LEU A 300 13.89 -3.73 6.31
C LEU A 300 14.10 -3.49 4.82
N ARG A 301 13.15 -3.92 3.99
CA ARG A 301 13.13 -3.62 2.54
C ARG A 301 14.44 -3.93 1.81
N GLU A 302 14.93 -5.16 1.99
CA GLU A 302 16.11 -5.66 1.26
C GLU A 302 15.96 -5.52 -0.27
N ASP A 303 14.72 -5.54 -0.79
CA ASP A 303 14.38 -5.26 -2.19
C ASP A 303 14.76 -3.84 -2.62
N VAL A 304 14.38 -2.82 -1.84
CA VAL A 304 14.71 -1.41 -2.13
C VAL A 304 16.20 -1.15 -1.90
N LEU A 305 16.78 -1.74 -0.86
CA LEU A 305 18.21 -1.64 -0.58
C LEU A 305 19.04 -2.26 -1.71
N CYS A 306 18.59 -3.37 -2.31
CA CYS A 306 19.23 -3.95 -3.49
C CYS A 306 19.25 -2.94 -4.65
N MET A 307 18.11 -2.29 -4.94
CA MET A 307 18.05 -1.23 -5.97
C MET A 307 18.93 -0.04 -5.62
N THR A 308 18.96 0.36 -4.35
CA THR A 308 19.79 1.46 -3.84
C THR A 308 21.27 1.18 -4.08
N HIS A 309 21.72 -0.05 -3.80
CA HIS A 309 23.09 -0.49 -4.07
C HIS A 309 23.42 -0.51 -5.57
N LEU A 310 22.46 -0.89 -6.43
CA LEU A 310 22.66 -0.80 -7.89
C LEU A 310 22.75 0.65 -8.36
N LEU A 311 21.87 1.51 -7.86
CA LEU A 311 21.87 2.94 -8.16
C LEU A 311 23.16 3.62 -7.70
N HIS A 312 23.68 3.22 -6.54
CA HIS A 312 24.98 3.65 -6.02
C HIS A 312 26.13 3.37 -6.98
N LEU A 313 26.21 2.14 -7.50
CA LEU A 313 27.22 1.75 -8.48
C LEU A 313 27.11 2.58 -9.76
N VAL A 314 25.87 2.75 -10.22
CA VAL A 314 25.58 3.45 -11.46
C VAL A 314 25.91 4.94 -11.34
N ASN A 315 25.54 5.61 -10.24
CA ASN A 315 25.92 7.00 -9.96
C ASN A 315 27.43 7.22 -10.08
N HIS A 316 28.24 6.38 -9.42
CA HIS A 316 29.70 6.49 -9.49
C HIS A 316 30.24 6.23 -10.91
N ALA A 317 29.64 5.30 -11.65
CA ALA A 317 30.02 5.06 -13.04
C ALA A 317 29.70 6.27 -13.93
N GLU A 318 28.54 6.92 -13.76
CA GLU A 318 28.14 8.12 -14.50
C GLU A 318 29.03 9.33 -14.19
N MET A 319 29.50 9.46 -12.94
CA MET A 319 30.42 10.52 -12.53
C MET A 319 31.88 10.25 -12.96
N GLY A 320 32.20 9.09 -13.55
CA GLY A 320 33.57 8.72 -13.92
C GLY A 320 34.46 8.36 -12.73
N ASN A 321 33.87 8.07 -11.56
CA ASN A 321 34.56 7.78 -10.30
C ASN A 321 35.07 6.32 -10.24
N PHE A 322 35.81 5.89 -11.26
CA PHE A 322 36.22 4.48 -11.44
C PHE A 322 37.14 3.97 -10.32
N GLN A 323 37.91 4.85 -9.68
CA GLN A 323 38.78 4.52 -8.54
C GLN A 323 38.00 3.89 -7.36
N TYR A 324 36.75 4.32 -7.15
CA TYR A 324 35.91 3.84 -6.05
C TYR A 324 35.05 2.65 -6.46
N LEU A 325 34.97 2.36 -7.77
CA LEU A 325 34.02 1.39 -8.29
C LEU A 325 34.37 -0.06 -7.88
N ASP A 326 35.65 -0.43 -7.79
CA ASP A 326 36.03 -1.80 -7.36
C ASP A 326 35.59 -2.09 -5.92
N SER A 327 35.83 -1.17 -4.99
CA SER A 327 35.43 -1.35 -3.59
C SER A 327 33.91 -1.39 -3.44
N LYS A 328 33.18 -0.53 -4.18
CA LYS A 328 31.71 -0.51 -4.19
C LYS A 328 31.11 -1.76 -4.83
N LEU A 329 31.64 -2.24 -5.95
CA LEU A 329 31.21 -3.48 -6.59
C LEU A 329 31.32 -4.67 -5.63
N ARG A 330 32.42 -4.76 -4.87
CA ARG A 330 32.60 -5.80 -3.84
C ARG A 330 31.60 -5.67 -2.70
N SER A 331 31.36 -4.44 -2.22
CA SER A 331 30.38 -4.16 -1.16
C SER A 331 28.97 -4.56 -1.59
N THR A 332 28.53 -4.14 -2.78
CA THR A 332 27.22 -4.50 -3.34
C THR A 332 27.09 -6.01 -3.57
N TYR A 333 28.13 -6.67 -4.10
CA TYR A 333 28.14 -8.13 -4.24
C TYR A 333 27.93 -8.84 -2.90
N ASN A 334 28.63 -8.40 -1.85
CA ASN A 334 28.52 -8.98 -0.52
C ASN A 334 27.15 -8.74 0.12
N PHE A 335 26.56 -7.56 -0.09
CA PHE A 335 25.20 -7.26 0.35
C PHE A 335 24.20 -8.22 -0.29
N ILE A 336 24.17 -8.28 -1.63
CA ILE A 336 23.22 -9.14 -2.37
C ILE A 336 23.38 -10.61 -1.98
N LYS A 337 24.62 -11.07 -1.78
CA LYS A 337 24.91 -12.45 -1.34
C LYS A 337 24.35 -12.77 0.06
N ARG A 338 24.23 -11.78 0.95
CA ARG A 338 23.76 -11.95 2.33
C ARG A 338 22.24 -11.79 2.48
N MET A 339 21.55 -11.23 1.48
CA MET A 339 20.09 -11.06 1.51
C MET A 339 19.41 -12.38 1.87
N LYS A 340 18.38 -12.31 2.73
CA LYS A 340 17.65 -13.50 3.17
C LYS A 340 16.90 -14.16 2.02
N LYS A 341 16.42 -13.36 1.07
CA LYS A 341 15.66 -13.80 -0.09
C LYS A 341 16.34 -13.29 -1.37
N ILE A 342 16.95 -14.21 -2.11
CA ILE A 342 17.60 -13.92 -3.40
C ILE A 342 16.78 -14.60 -4.50
N HIS A 343 16.26 -13.83 -5.44
CA HIS A 343 15.49 -14.40 -6.53
C HIS A 343 16.06 -13.99 -7.90
N LYS A 344 15.26 -14.04 -8.99
CA LYS A 344 15.85 -14.07 -10.34
C LYS A 344 16.56 -12.77 -10.67
N PHE A 345 15.95 -11.61 -10.40
CA PHE A 345 16.62 -10.33 -10.57
C PHE A 345 17.93 -10.25 -9.78
N GLU A 346 17.91 -10.54 -8.47
CA GLU A 346 19.09 -10.42 -7.62
C GLU A 346 20.19 -11.42 -8.03
N LYS A 347 19.84 -12.62 -8.49
CA LYS A 347 20.79 -13.60 -9.04
C LYS A 347 21.49 -13.07 -10.29
N ILE A 348 20.74 -12.47 -11.22
CA ILE A 348 21.30 -11.88 -12.44
C ILE A 348 22.16 -10.67 -12.10
N ALA A 349 21.69 -9.79 -11.21
CA ALA A 349 22.46 -8.64 -10.72
C ALA A 349 23.77 -9.07 -10.05
N LEU A 350 23.75 -10.08 -9.19
CA LEU A 350 24.93 -10.63 -8.53
C LEU A 350 25.95 -11.17 -9.53
N GLN A 351 25.50 -11.91 -10.54
CA GLN A 351 26.35 -12.42 -11.63
C GLN A 351 26.94 -11.28 -12.47
N PHE A 352 26.13 -10.27 -12.79
CA PHE A 352 26.53 -9.09 -13.54
C PHE A 352 27.64 -8.34 -12.81
N ILE A 353 27.41 -7.99 -11.54
CA ILE A 353 28.39 -7.31 -10.68
C ILE A 353 29.68 -8.12 -10.56
N LYS A 354 29.58 -9.44 -10.35
CA LYS A 354 30.75 -10.32 -10.26
C LYS A 354 31.60 -10.26 -11.54
N LYS A 355 30.97 -10.22 -12.71
CA LYS A 355 31.69 -10.11 -13.99
C LYS A 355 32.25 -8.72 -14.21
N LEU A 356 31.52 -7.67 -13.83
CA LEU A 356 31.98 -6.27 -13.90
C LEU A 356 33.26 -6.03 -13.09
N ILE A 357 33.40 -6.64 -11.89
CA ILE A 357 34.62 -6.54 -11.06
C ILE A 357 35.88 -6.95 -11.84
N HIS A 358 35.76 -7.87 -12.79
CA HIS A 358 36.90 -8.44 -13.52
C HIS A 358 37.07 -7.85 -14.93
N ALA A 359 36.20 -6.92 -15.35
CA ALA A 359 36.28 -6.32 -16.67
C ALA A 359 37.47 -5.35 -16.74
N ARG A 360 38.35 -5.54 -17.73
CA ARG A 360 39.64 -4.81 -17.82
C ARG A 360 39.64 -3.69 -18.84
N ASN A 361 38.70 -3.71 -19.78
CA ASN A 361 38.65 -2.74 -20.88
C ASN A 361 37.21 -2.40 -21.27
N ARG A 362 37.06 -1.31 -22.04
CA ARG A 362 35.77 -0.81 -22.50
C ARG A 362 35.00 -1.82 -23.34
N SER A 363 35.69 -2.64 -24.14
CA SER A 363 35.06 -3.65 -25.00
C SER A 363 34.41 -4.76 -24.18
N GLU A 364 35.10 -5.26 -23.15
CA GLU A 364 34.56 -6.23 -22.19
C GLU A 364 33.36 -5.66 -21.43
N TYR A 365 33.44 -4.41 -20.98
CA TYR A 365 32.33 -3.72 -20.31
C TYR A 365 31.09 -3.63 -21.22
N ILE A 366 31.25 -3.17 -22.47
CA ILE A 366 30.14 -3.08 -23.44
C ILE A 366 29.57 -4.47 -23.73
N ASN A 367 30.41 -5.49 -23.87
CA ASN A 367 29.96 -6.86 -24.10
C ASN A 367 29.14 -7.39 -22.91
N LEU A 368 29.60 -7.13 -21.67
CA LEU A 368 28.85 -7.49 -20.47
C LEU A 368 27.50 -6.78 -20.40
N ILE A 369 27.43 -5.49 -20.73
CA ILE A 369 26.15 -4.77 -20.79
C ILE A 369 25.19 -5.47 -21.76
N LYS A 370 25.64 -5.78 -22.99
CA LYS A 370 24.79 -6.45 -23.99
C LYS A 370 24.26 -7.80 -23.48
N VAL A 371 25.16 -8.66 -22.98
CA VAL A 371 24.80 -10.00 -22.50
C VAL A 371 23.83 -9.95 -21.31
N TYR A 372 24.06 -9.05 -20.36
CA TYR A 372 23.20 -8.96 -19.18
C TYR A 372 21.90 -8.21 -19.43
N LYS A 373 21.87 -7.29 -20.39
CA LYS A 373 20.64 -6.66 -20.87
C LYS A 373 19.64 -7.74 -21.33
N GLU A 374 20.06 -8.64 -22.21
CA GLU A 374 19.22 -9.75 -22.70
C GLU A 374 18.70 -10.64 -21.56
N LYS A 375 19.54 -10.88 -20.54
CA LYS A 375 19.13 -11.64 -19.36
C LYS A 375 18.09 -10.92 -18.51
N PHE A 376 18.22 -9.60 -18.34
CA PHE A 376 17.24 -8.79 -17.62
C PHE A 376 15.92 -8.71 -18.40
N GLU A 377 15.96 -8.55 -19.73
CA GLU A 377 14.77 -8.57 -20.61
C GLU A 377 14.05 -9.92 -20.53
N ALA A 378 14.79 -11.04 -20.47
CA ALA A 378 14.20 -12.37 -20.36
C ALA A 378 13.42 -12.57 -19.04
N ILE A 379 13.89 -12.02 -17.92
CA ILE A 379 13.17 -12.11 -16.65
C ILE A 379 12.06 -11.08 -16.51
N GLU A 380 12.13 -9.95 -17.20
CA GLU A 380 11.08 -8.92 -17.19
C GLU A 380 9.73 -9.46 -17.66
N GLN A 381 9.71 -10.51 -18.48
CA GLN A 381 8.49 -11.21 -18.89
C GLN A 381 7.75 -11.90 -17.73
N LEU A 382 8.41 -12.03 -16.57
CA LEU A 382 7.80 -12.60 -15.36
C LEU A 382 7.11 -11.47 -14.58
N PRO A 383 5.81 -11.60 -14.24
CA PRO A 383 5.02 -10.52 -13.63
C PRO A 383 5.69 -9.88 -12.42
N PHE A 384 6.29 -10.70 -11.56
CA PHE A 384 6.97 -10.22 -10.37
C PHE A 384 8.27 -9.47 -10.70
N GLU A 385 9.13 -10.02 -11.56
CA GLU A 385 10.44 -9.41 -11.85
C GLU A 385 10.28 -8.12 -12.64
N GLN A 386 9.21 -8.02 -13.46
CA GLN A 386 8.77 -6.77 -14.07
C GLN A 386 8.60 -5.65 -13.04
N MET A 387 8.04 -5.96 -11.86
CA MET A 387 7.84 -4.97 -10.80
C MET A 387 9.14 -4.47 -10.21
N ILE A 388 10.09 -5.37 -9.99
CA ILE A 388 11.39 -5.00 -9.46
C ILE A 388 12.13 -4.12 -10.46
N ILE A 389 12.09 -4.47 -11.74
CA ILE A 389 12.70 -3.67 -12.80
C ILE A 389 12.06 -2.28 -12.90
N LYS A 390 10.80 -2.08 -12.47
CA LYS A 390 10.22 -0.74 -12.38
C LYS A 390 10.81 0.13 -11.28
N ASN A 391 11.27 -0.47 -10.18
CA ASN A 391 11.93 0.29 -9.10
C ASN A 391 13.26 0.87 -9.57
N PHE A 392 14.03 0.12 -10.38
CA PHE A 392 15.19 0.62 -11.09
C PHE A 392 15.22 0.04 -12.51
N ASP A 393 14.90 0.86 -13.52
CA ASP A 393 14.88 0.46 -14.92
C ASP A 393 16.31 0.28 -15.48
N ILE A 394 16.93 -0.82 -15.03
CA ILE A 394 18.31 -1.17 -15.36
C ILE A 394 18.49 -1.42 -16.86
N ILE A 395 17.45 -1.89 -17.54
CA ILE A 395 17.49 -2.17 -18.98
C ILE A 395 17.53 -0.84 -19.75
N SER A 396 16.69 0.14 -19.41
CA SER A 396 16.78 1.48 -20.00
C SER A 396 18.12 2.16 -19.70
N TRP A 397 18.68 1.94 -18.51
CA TRP A 397 20.04 2.41 -18.21
C TRP A 397 21.08 1.74 -19.12
N MET A 398 21.05 0.42 -19.27
CA MET A 398 21.95 -0.32 -20.16
C MET A 398 21.83 0.16 -21.61
N ASP A 399 20.61 0.37 -22.11
CA ASP A 399 20.38 0.92 -23.45
C ASP A 399 20.90 2.35 -23.61
N SER A 400 20.74 3.18 -22.58
CA SER A 400 21.30 4.53 -22.59
C SER A 400 22.82 4.53 -22.76
N LYS A 401 23.52 3.55 -22.14
CA LYS A 401 24.97 3.36 -22.30
C LYS A 401 25.33 2.86 -23.70
N LEU A 402 24.58 1.90 -24.24
CA LEU A 402 24.82 1.34 -25.57
C LEU A 402 24.56 2.34 -26.69
N GLN A 403 23.54 3.19 -26.55
CA GLN A 403 23.12 4.17 -27.54
C GLN A 403 23.77 5.55 -27.36
N ASN A 404 24.52 5.75 -26.27
CA ASN A 404 25.06 7.06 -25.87
C ASN A 404 23.97 8.15 -25.80
N LYS A 405 22.84 7.83 -25.17
CA LYS A 405 21.71 8.74 -24.97
C LYS A 405 21.49 8.99 -23.47
N LYS A 406 20.78 10.08 -23.13
CA LYS A 406 20.38 10.33 -21.74
C LYS A 406 19.38 9.27 -21.28
N PHE A 407 19.57 8.75 -20.07
CA PHE A 407 18.70 7.74 -19.46
C PHE A 407 17.22 8.12 -19.51
N ILE A 408 16.88 9.35 -19.12
CA ILE A 408 15.49 9.86 -19.12
C ILE A 408 14.77 9.68 -20.46
N LEU A 409 15.47 9.89 -21.58
CA LEU A 409 14.87 9.78 -22.92
C LEU A 409 14.62 8.31 -23.26
N VAL A 410 15.57 7.43 -22.96
CA VAL A 410 15.45 5.99 -23.22
C VAL A 410 14.36 5.36 -22.36
N ALA A 411 14.32 5.71 -21.06
CA ALA A 411 13.29 5.24 -20.13
C ALA A 411 11.89 5.68 -20.55
N ALA A 412 11.73 6.94 -20.97
CA ALA A 412 10.45 7.45 -21.47
C ALA A 412 10.00 6.72 -22.75
N SER A 413 10.90 6.50 -23.72
CA SER A 413 10.59 5.75 -24.95
C SER A 413 10.16 4.31 -24.66
N ARG A 414 10.92 3.59 -23.84
CA ARG A 414 10.64 2.17 -23.52
C ARG A 414 9.31 1.99 -22.80
N ARG A 415 8.90 2.98 -22.01
CA ARG A 415 7.59 3.00 -21.33
C ARG A 415 6.41 3.21 -22.28
N LEU A 416 6.60 3.99 -23.34
CA LEU A 416 5.59 4.19 -24.38
C LEU A 416 5.46 2.97 -25.29
N GLU A 417 6.54 2.23 -25.50
CA GLU A 417 6.59 1.01 -26.33
C GLU A 417 6.01 -0.23 -25.62
N HIS A 418 6.04 -0.26 -24.28
CA HIS A 418 5.43 -1.31 -23.45
C HIS A 418 4.36 -0.73 -22.51
N PRO A 419 3.22 -0.22 -23.03
CA PRO A 419 2.09 0.07 -22.16
C PRO A 419 1.69 -1.25 -21.49
N ILE A 420 1.70 -1.28 -20.16
CA ILE A 420 1.13 -2.42 -19.45
C ILE A 420 -0.33 -2.49 -19.86
N GLN A 421 -0.69 -3.63 -20.44
CA GLN A 421 -2.02 -3.85 -20.99
C GLN A 421 -3.09 -3.61 -19.91
N PRO A 422 -4.23 -3.01 -20.31
CA PRO A 422 -5.26 -2.52 -19.39
C PRO A 422 -5.93 -3.59 -18.54
#